data_AF-A0A2V6TXA2-F1
#
_entry.id   AF-A0A2V6TXA2-F1
#
_cell.length_a   1.000
_cell.length_b   1.000
_cell.length_c   1.000
_cell.angle_alpha   90.00
_cell.angle_beta   90.00
_cell.angle_gamma   90.00
#
_symmetry.space_group_name_H-M   'P 1'
#
loop_
_entity.id
_entity.type
_entity.pdbx_description
1 polymer ?
#
loop_
_entity_poly.entity_id
_entity_poly.type
_entity_poly.pdbx_seq_one_letter_code
_entity_poly.pdbx_strand_id
1 'polypeptide(L)' 'MGFEEQRREYAAGLRAAAEQRFGAARAEALAQTIEDVAGWMAEVAAFPVAADEPPAFYAEPAS' A
#
# COMPACT_ATOMS: atom_id res chain seq x y z
N MET A 1 6.31 -10.74 -10.40
CA MET A 1 5.94 -11.15 -9.03
C MET A 1 4.44 -11.36 -9.00
N GLY A 2 3.97 -12.36 -8.26
CA GLY A 2 2.53 -12.53 -8.01
C GLY A 2 2.03 -11.50 -6.99
N PHE A 3 0.72 -11.19 -7.01
CA PHE A 3 0.10 -10.28 -6.03
C PHE A 3 0.44 -10.65 -4.57
N GLU A 4 0.38 -11.94 -4.22
CA GLU A 4 0.69 -12.42 -2.88
C GLU A 4 2.16 -12.24 -2.49
N GLU A 5 3.07 -12.35 -3.46
CA GLU A 5 4.50 -12.14 -3.25
C GLU A 5 4.76 -10.65 -2.95
N GLN A 6 4.17 -9.76 -3.76
CA GLN A 6 4.26 -8.31 -3.57
C GLN A 6 3.69 -7.87 -2.22
N ARG A 7 2.52 -8.42 -1.84
CA ARG A 7 1.88 -8.16 -0.55
C ARG A 7 2.78 -8.55 0.62
N ARG A 8 3.43 -9.72 0.55
CA ARG A 8 4.37 -10.18 1.59
C ARG A 8 5.59 -9.28 1.71
N GLU A 9 6.13 -8.82 0.57
CA GLU A 9 7.26 -7.87 0.56
C GLU A 9 6.88 -6.54 1.22
N TYR A 10 5.71 -5.98 0.89
CA TYR A 10 5.22 -4.76 1.55
C TYR A 10 5.00 -4.96 3.04
N ALA A 11 4.37 -6.06 3.46
CA ALA A 11 4.13 -6.35 4.88
C ALA A 11 5.46 -6.48 5.65
N ALA A 12 6.47 -7.13 5.08
CA ALA A 12 7.78 -7.26 5.70
C ALA A 12 8.47 -5.89 5.88
N GLY A 13 8.44 -5.04 4.85
CA GLY A 13 8.99 -3.69 4.92
C GLY A 13 8.28 -2.81 5.95
N LEU A 14 6.95 -2.86 5.97
CA LEU A 14 6.13 -2.11 6.93
C LEU A 14 6.35 -2.58 8.37
N ARG A 15 6.45 -3.89 8.62
CA ARG A 15 6.77 -4.44 9.94
C ARG A 15 8.15 -3.97 10.41
N ALA A 16 9.17 -4.08 9.57
CA ALA A 16 10.53 -3.61 9.91
C ALA A 16 10.54 -2.11 10.23
N ALA A 17 9.85 -1.29 9.43
CA ALA A 17 9.74 0.15 9.67
C ALA A 17 8.97 0.47 10.97
N ALA A 18 7.90 -0.26 11.26
CA ALA A 18 7.12 -0.10 12.48
C ALA A 18 7.92 -0.50 13.73
N GLU A 19 8.66 -1.61 13.67
CA GLU A 19 9.54 -2.05 14.75
C GLU A 19 10.63 -1.01 15.03
N GLN A 20 11.27 -0.49 13.99
CA GLN A 20 12.30 0.53 14.11
C GLN A 20 11.76 1.83 14.74
N ARG A 21 10.55 2.25 14.38
CA ARG A 21 10.00 3.55 14.78
C ARG A 21 9.26 3.51 16.11
N PHE A 22 8.58 2.41 16.40
CA PHE A 22 7.65 2.31 17.53
C PHE A 22 7.98 1.18 18.51
N GLY A 23 8.98 0.34 18.19
CA GLY A 23 9.34 -0.83 18.96
C GLY A 23 8.48 -2.06 18.66
N ALA A 24 9.01 -3.24 19.00
CA ALA A 24 8.41 -4.53 18.66
C ALA A 24 6.97 -4.70 19.20
N ALA A 25 6.71 -4.31 20.45
CA ALA A 25 5.38 -4.45 21.05
C ALA A 25 4.31 -3.64 20.30
N ARG A 26 4.67 -2.44 19.81
CA ARG A 26 3.73 -1.61 19.05
C ARG A 26 3.59 -2.09 17.61
N ALA A 27 4.66 -2.57 16.99
CA ALA A 27 4.60 -3.19 15.67
C ALA A 27 3.71 -4.43 15.67
N GLU A 28 3.78 -5.25 16.72
CA GLU A 28 2.89 -6.41 16.88
C GLU A 28 1.43 -6.01 17.06
N ALA A 29 1.16 -4.97 17.86
CA ALA A 29 -0.20 -4.42 17.99
C ALA A 29 -0.76 -3.86 16.67
N LEU A 30 0.10 -3.55 15.70
CA LEU A 30 -0.25 -3.06 14.37
C LEU A 30 -0.25 -4.17 13.29
N ALA A 31 0.01 -5.43 13.65
CA ALA A 31 0.23 -6.51 12.69
C ALA A 31 -0.90 -6.62 11.66
N GLN A 32 -2.16 -6.63 12.10
CA GLN A 32 -3.30 -6.69 11.18
C GLN A 32 -3.36 -5.47 10.25
N THR A 33 -3.18 -4.27 10.81
CA THR A 33 -3.16 -3.03 10.02
C THR A 33 -2.06 -3.03 8.97
N ILE A 34 -0.89 -3.58 9.30
CA ILE A 34 0.23 -3.73 8.36
C ILE A 34 -0.14 -4.68 7.21
N GLU A 35 -0.77 -5.81 7.52
CA GLU A 35 -1.21 -6.78 6.51
C GLU A 35 -2.29 -6.19 5.58
N ASP A 36 -3.24 -5.41 6.14
CA ASP A 36 -4.29 -4.75 5.38
C ASP A 36 -3.72 -3.68 4.43
N VAL A 37 -2.84 -2.82 4.93
CA VAL A 37 -2.17 -1.78 4.13
C VAL A 37 -1.30 -2.40 3.04
N ALA A 38 -0.56 -3.47 3.35
CA ALA A 38 0.21 -4.20 2.36
C ALA A 38 -0.68 -4.79 1.25
N GLY A 39 -1.89 -5.26 1.61
CA GLY A 39 -2.93 -5.66 0.67
C GLY A 39 -3.32 -4.54 -0.28
N TRP A 40 -3.72 -3.38 0.27
CA TRP A 40 -4.09 -2.23 -0.54
C TRP A 40 -2.95 -1.72 -1.43
N MET A 41 -1.72 -1.71 -0.93
CA MET A 41 -0.55 -1.33 -1.74
C MET A 41 -0.34 -2.28 -2.92
N ALA A 42 -0.51 -3.59 -2.70
CA ALA A 42 -0.44 -4.57 -3.77
C ALA A 42 -1.59 -4.41 -4.78
N GLU A 43 -2.80 -4.06 -4.33
CA GLU A 43 -3.95 -3.80 -5.21
C GLU A 43 -3.72 -2.55 -6.06
N VAL A 44 -3.25 -1.46 -5.46
CA VAL A 44 -2.90 -0.22 -6.15
C VAL A 44 -1.77 -0.46 -7.17
N ALA A 45 -0.75 -1.23 -6.81
CA ALA A 45 0.35 -1.57 -7.71
C ALA A 45 -0.09 -2.46 -8.89
N ALA A 46 -1.11 -3.30 -8.67
CA ALA A 46 -1.70 -4.14 -9.71
C ALA A 46 -2.75 -3.41 -10.54
N PHE A 47 -3.17 -2.20 -10.14
CA PHE A 47 -4.20 -1.45 -10.84
C PHE A 47 -3.70 -1.04 -12.23
N PRO A 48 -4.43 -1.38 -13.31
CA PRO A 48 -4.02 -1.06 -14.66
C PRO A 48 -4.26 0.42 -14.94
N VAL A 49 -3.25 1.26 -14.72
CA VAL A 49 -3.25 2.65 -15.18
C VAL A 49 -2.73 2.68 -16.62
N ALA A 50 -3.54 3.14 -17.57
CA ALA A 50 -3.02 3.45 -18.89
C ALA A 50 -2.08 4.66 -18.77
N ALA A 51 -0.87 4.57 -19.33
CA ALA A 51 0.15 5.62 -19.23
C ALA A 51 -0.34 6.99 -19.76
N ASP A 52 -1.34 6.96 -20.64
CA ASP A 52 -1.89 8.11 -21.34
C ASP A 52 -3.23 8.58 -20.72
N GLU A 53 -3.70 7.91 -19.66
CA GLU A 53 -4.95 8.28 -18.99
C GLU A 53 -4.71 9.53 -18.14
N PRO A 54 -5.38 10.66 -18.45
CA PRO A 54 -5.27 11.85 -17.63
C PRO A 54 -5.79 11.52 -16.23
N PRO A 55 -5.15 12.01 -15.15
CA PRO A 55 -5.63 11.75 -13.81
C PRO A 55 -7.09 12.21 -13.68
N ALA A 56 -7.91 11.42 -13.00
CA ALA A 56 -9.34 11.68 -12.78
C ALA A 56 -9.61 12.83 -11.81
N PHE A 57 -8.88 13.95 -11.91
CA PHE A 57 -9.24 15.18 -11.22
C PHE A 57 -10.57 15.70 -11.75
N TYR A 58 -11.36 16.31 -10.85
CA TYR A 58 -12.52 17.11 -11.19
C TYR A 58 -12.12 18.10 -12.31
N ALA A 59 -12.54 17.83 -13.54
CA ALA A 59 -12.57 18.88 -14.56
C ALA A 59 -13.63 19.88 -14.06
N GLU A 60 -13.21 21.05 -13.62
CA GLU A 60 -14.18 22.12 -13.33
C GLU A 60 -15.02 22.34 -14.60
N PRO A 61 -16.36 22.39 -14.50
CA PRO A 61 -17.21 22.61 -15.66
C PRO A 61 -16.83 23.95 -16.28
N ALA A 62 -16.61 23.95 -17.60
CA ALA A 62 -16.37 25.17 -18.36
C ALA A 62 -17.53 26.15 -18.12
N SER A 63 -17.21 27.33 -17.58
CA SER A 63 -18.14 28.44 -17.38
C SER A 63 -18.49 29.13 -18.69
#